data_AF-A0A6A0B3D2-F1
#
_entry.id   AF-A0A6A0B3D2-F1
#
_cell.length_a   1.000
_cell.length_b   1.000
_cell.length_c   1.000
_cell.angle_alpha   90.00
_cell.angle_beta   90.00
_cell.angle_gamma   90.00
#
_symmetry.space_group_name_H-M   'P 1'
#
loop_
_entity.id
_entity.type
_entity.pdbx_description
1 polymer ?
#
loop_
_entity_poly.entity_id
_entity_poly.type
_entity_poly.pdbx_seq_one_letter_code
_entity_poly.pdbx_strand_id
1 'polypeptide(L)'
;MTSLKYKDPQQIFWENVERYSAEYNISVKKALMDISSSRTTVNRRYNNYINKTFPESLPMVMRDLIKYFNLQYIDLFEDWSD
;
A
#
# COMPACT_ATOMS: atom_id res chain seq x y z
N MET A 1 -0.72 28.44 13.40
CA MET A 1 -0.52 28.06 11.99
C MET A 1 0.00 26.63 11.97
N THR A 2 -0.91 25.66 11.91
CA THR A 2 -0.55 24.25 11.73
C THR A 2 -0.04 24.09 10.31
N SER A 3 1.24 23.75 10.17
CA SER A 3 1.82 23.38 8.89
C SER A 3 0.99 22.23 8.31
N LEU A 4 0.32 22.46 7.18
CA LEU A 4 -0.24 21.41 6.33
C LEU A 4 0.96 20.55 5.92
N LYS A 5 1.19 19.46 6.64
CA LYS A 5 2.19 18.47 6.25
C LYS A 5 1.65 17.78 5.01
N TYR A 6 2.03 18.29 3.85
CA TYR A 6 1.92 17.56 2.59
C TYR A 6 2.60 16.21 2.79
N LYS A 7 1.81 15.14 2.86
CA LYS A 7 2.34 13.78 2.91
C LYS A 7 2.69 13.37 1.48
N ASP A 8 3.84 12.73 1.31
CA ASP A 8 4.23 12.15 0.02
C ASP A 8 3.20 11.08 -0.39
N PRO A 9 2.77 11.03 -1.67
CA PRO A 9 1.82 10.01 -2.14
C PRO A 9 2.23 8.57 -1.83
N GLN A 10 3.53 8.30 -1.77
CA GLN A 10 4.07 6.97 -1.40
C GLN A 10 3.79 6.63 0.06
N GLN A 11 3.90 7.62 0.94
CA GLN A 11 3.59 7.46 2.35
C GLN A 11 2.09 7.21 2.52
N ILE A 12 1.25 8.02 1.87
CA ILE A 12 -0.22 7.88 1.90
C ILE A 12 -0.63 6.49 1.41
N PHE A 13 -0.08 6.04 0.28
CA PHE A 13 -0.34 4.71 -0.26
C PHE A 13 -0.09 3.60 0.76
N TRP A 14 1.07 3.60 1.40
CA TRP A 14 1.41 2.55 2.36
C TRP A 14 0.67 2.67 3.69
N GLU A 15 0.33 3.88 4.15
CA GLU A 15 -0.53 4.09 5.32
C GLU A 15 -1.95 3.55 5.07
N ASN A 16 -2.51 3.78 3.88
CA ASN A 16 -3.81 3.23 3.51
C ASN A 16 -3.77 1.69 3.41
N VAL A 17 -2.72 1.13 2.79
CA VAL A 17 -2.54 -0.33 2.74
C VAL A 17 -2.41 -0.92 4.15
N GLU A 18 -1.71 -0.26 5.05
CA GLU A 18 -1.57 -0.66 6.46
C GLU A 18 -2.91 -0.59 7.21
N ARG A 19 -3.67 0.49 7.02
CA ARG A 19 -5.02 0.68 7.56
C ARG A 19 -5.96 -0.45 7.12
N TYR A 20 -6.08 -0.70 5.82
CA TYR A 20 -6.93 -1.77 5.31
C TYR A 20 -6.44 -3.15 5.73
N SER A 21 -5.12 -3.38 5.81
CA SER A 21 -4.60 -4.64 6.36
C SER A 21 -5.08 -4.86 7.80
N ALA A 22 -5.05 -3.82 8.64
CA ALA A 22 -5.52 -3.88 10.01
C ALA A 22 -7.04 -4.10 10.13
N GLU A 23 -7.85 -3.45 9.28
CA GLU A 23 -9.32 -3.65 9.23
C GLU A 23 -9.70 -5.10 8.90
N TYR A 24 -8.93 -5.74 8.02
CA TYR A 24 -9.10 -7.16 7.67
C TYR A 24 -8.37 -8.12 8.62
N ASN A 25 -7.77 -7.60 9.71
CA ASN A 25 -7.01 -8.35 10.71
C ASN A 25 -5.87 -9.20 10.11
N ILE A 26 -5.15 -8.63 9.15
CA ILE A 26 -3.97 -9.24 8.54
C ILE A 26 -2.76 -8.29 8.55
N SER A 27 -1.56 -8.85 8.43
CA SER A 27 -0.37 -8.01 8.23
C SER A 27 -0.22 -7.61 6.76
N VAL A 28 0.40 -6.45 6.51
CA VAL A 28 0.80 -6.02 5.16
C VAL A 28 1.62 -7.09 4.46
N LYS A 29 2.53 -7.76 5.18
CA LYS A 29 3.35 -8.85 4.62
C LYS A 29 2.49 -10.02 4.15
N LYS A 30 1.45 -10.39 4.92
CA LYS A 30 0.51 -11.45 4.53
C LYS A 30 -0.31 -11.05 3.31
N ALA A 31 -0.83 -9.82 3.26
CA ALA A 31 -1.52 -9.30 2.08
C ALA A 31 -0.62 -9.39 0.84
N LEU A 32 0.65 -8.96 0.96
CA LEU A 32 1.63 -9.05 -0.12
C LEU A 32 1.93 -10.50 -0.55
N MET A 33 1.97 -11.45 0.39
CA MET A 33 2.11 -12.87 0.09
C MET A 33 0.91 -13.44 -0.67
N ASP A 34 -0.30 -12.99 -0.32
CA ASP A 34 -1.52 -13.51 -0.95
C ASP A 34 -1.70 -13.01 -2.39
N ILE A 35 -1.17 -11.82 -2.70
CA ILE A 35 -1.20 -11.27 -4.06
C ILE A 35 0.03 -11.63 -4.90
N SER A 36 0.99 -12.39 -4.37
CA SER A 36 2.25 -12.69 -5.07
C SER A 36 2.74 -14.09 -4.80
N SER A 37 2.90 -14.88 -5.87
CA SER A 37 3.45 -16.24 -5.80
C SER A 37 4.97 -16.30 -5.55
N SER A 38 5.70 -15.20 -5.77
CA SER A 38 7.16 -15.15 -5.63
C SER A 38 7.59 -14.59 -4.28
N ARG A 39 8.28 -15.39 -3.46
CA ARG A 39 8.84 -14.95 -2.16
C ARG A 39 9.82 -13.79 -2.29
N THR A 40 10.65 -13.79 -3.34
CA THR A 40 11.57 -12.69 -3.64
C THR A 40 10.81 -11.40 -3.92
N THR A 41 9.72 -11.50 -4.69
CA THR A 41 8.86 -10.35 -5.01
C THR A 41 8.17 -9.81 -3.77
N VAL A 42 7.65 -10.68 -2.90
CA VAL A 42 7.06 -10.30 -1.60
C VAL A 42 8.07 -9.53 -0.75
N ASN A 43 9.27 -10.07 -0.56
CA ASN A 43 10.29 -9.43 0.26
C ASN A 43 10.67 -8.04 -0.29
N ARG A 44 10.81 -7.91 -1.61
CA ARG A 44 11.09 -6.61 -2.23
C ARG A 44 9.95 -5.61 -2.02
N ARG A 45 8.69 -6.03 -2.23
CA ARG A 45 7.51 -5.18 -1.97
C ARG A 45 7.39 -4.79 -0.50
N TYR A 46 7.70 -5.71 0.41
CA TYR A 46 7.67 -5.45 1.85
C TYR A 46 8.78 -4.47 2.27
N ASN A 47 9.96 -4.54 1.64
CA ASN A 47 11.00 -3.53 1.85
C ASN A 47 10.56 -2.15 1.35
N ASN A 48 9.86 -2.06 0.22
CA ASN A 48 9.28 -0.80 -0.26
C ASN A 48 8.25 -0.23 0.74
N TYR A 49 7.43 -1.09 1.34
CA TYR A 49 6.53 -0.70 2.43
C TYR A 49 7.28 -0.13 3.64
N ILE A 50 8.34 -0.82 4.11
CA ILE A 50 9.15 -0.36 5.24
C ILE A 50 9.79 1.00 4.93
N ASN A 51 10.35 1.16 3.73
CA ASN A 51 11.03 2.37 3.32
C ASN A 51 10.09 3.47 2.82
N LYS A 52 8.77 3.21 2.82
CA LYS A 52 7.72 4.09 2.29
C LYS A 52 8.01 4.58 0.86
N THR A 53 8.50 3.68 0.01
CA THR A 53 8.76 3.93 -1.43
C THR A 53 7.76 3.18 -2.30
N PHE A 54 7.47 3.67 -3.51
CA PHE A 54 6.67 2.88 -4.44
C PHE A 54 7.40 1.61 -4.92
N PRO A 55 6.70 0.48 -5.10
CA PRO A 55 7.26 -0.66 -5.78
C PRO A 55 7.41 -0.42 -7.29
N GLU A 56 8.47 -0.95 -7.90
CA GLU A 56 8.74 -0.85 -9.36
C GLU A 56 7.55 -1.25 -10.25
N SER A 57 6.69 -2.15 -9.78
CA SER A 57 5.48 -2.60 -10.46
C SER A 57 4.21 -2.05 -9.81
N LEU A 58 4.22 -0.77 -9.40
CA LEU A 58 3.13 -0.12 -8.67
C LEU A 58 1.74 -0.37 -9.26
N PRO A 59 1.49 -0.19 -10.58
CA PRO A 59 0.15 -0.43 -11.14
C PRO A 59 -0.35 -1.87 -10.91
N MET A 60 0.54 -2.85 -10.99
CA MET A 60 0.21 -4.25 -10.74
C MET A 60 -0.07 -4.51 -9.27
N VAL A 61 0.78 -3.96 -8.38
CA VAL A 61 0.60 -4.10 -6.92
C VAL A 61 -0.71 -3.46 -6.48
N MET A 62 -1.00 -2.26 -6.96
CA MET A 62 -2.25 -1.56 -6.69
C MET A 62 -3.46 -2.38 -7.13
N ARG A 63 -3.49 -2.82 -8.39
CA ARG A 63 -4.59 -3.63 -8.92
C ARG A 63 -4.83 -4.88 -8.07
N ASP A 64 -3.76 -5.56 -7.67
CA ASP A 64 -3.88 -6.80 -6.92
C ASP A 64 -4.35 -6.53 -5.47
N LEU A 65 -3.89 -5.45 -4.83
CA LEU A 65 -4.36 -5.02 -3.50
C LEU A 65 -5.81 -4.53 -3.52
N ILE A 66 -6.20 -3.75 -4.53
CA ILE A 66 -7.58 -3.30 -4.77
C ILE A 66 -8.50 -4.51 -4.87
N LYS A 67 -8.11 -5.52 -5.68
CA LYS A 67 -8.89 -6.76 -5.80
C LYS A 67 -8.93 -7.54 -4.49
N TYR A 68 -7.82 -7.60 -3.77
CA TYR A 68 -7.70 -8.37 -2.54
C TYR A 68 -8.56 -7.79 -1.40
N PHE A 69 -8.56 -6.46 -1.25
CA PHE A 69 -9.33 -5.74 -0.23
C PHE A 69 -10.70 -5.26 -0.71
N ASN A 70 -11.08 -5.53 -1.96
CA ASN A 70 -12.32 -5.03 -2.58
C ASN A 70 -12.46 -3.50 -2.49
N LEU A 71 -11.40 -2.78 -2.88
CA LEU A 71 -11.31 -1.32 -2.85
C LEU A 71 -11.52 -0.71 -4.24
N GLN A 72 -11.57 0.61 -4.29
CA GLN A 72 -11.39 1.45 -5.47
C GLN A 72 -9.96 2.03 -5.51
N TYR A 73 -9.57 2.59 -6.65
CA TYR A 73 -8.27 3.24 -6.79
C TYR A 73 -8.08 4.43 -5.83
N ILE A 74 -9.13 5.22 -5.63
CA ILE A 74 -9.11 6.41 -4.78
C ILE A 74 -8.84 6.06 -3.30
N ASP A 75 -9.29 4.90 -2.85
CA ASP A 75 -9.14 4.43 -1.47
C ASP A 75 -7.67 4.27 -1.06
N LEU A 76 -6.79 3.94 -2.02
CA LEU A 76 -5.35 3.85 -1.78
C LEU A 76 -4.69 5.23 -1.62
N PHE A 77 -5.38 6.31 -1.99
CA PHE A 77 -4.90 7.69 -1.92
C PHE A 77 -5.91 8.64 -1.26
N GLU A 78 -6.79 8.13 -0.39
CA GLU A 78 -7.92 8.91 0.16
C GLU A 78 -7.47 10.20 0.87
N ASP A 79 -6.31 10.16 1.55
CA ASP A 79 -5.73 11.31 2.26
C ASP A 79 -4.89 12.23 1.37
N TRP A 80 -4.84 12.00 0.06
CA TRP A 80 -4.10 12.84 -0.87
C TRP A 80 -4.97 14.00 -1.34
N SER A 81 -4.55 15.21 -0.98
CA SER A 81 -5.11 16.46 -1.52
C SER A 81 -4.04 17.17 -2.35
N ASP A 82 -4.43 17.61 -3.55
CA ASP A 82 -3.63 18.46 -4.45
C ASP A 82 -3.43 19.88 -3.87
#